data_AF-A0A7N2L6P2-F1
#
_entry.id   AF-A0A7N2L6P2-F1
#
_cell.length_a   1.000
_cell.length_b   1.000
_cell.length_c   1.000
_cell.angle_alpha   90.00
_cell.angle_beta   90.00
_cell.angle_gamma   90.00
#
_symmetry.space_group_name_H-M   'P 1'
#
loop_
_entity.id
_entity.type
_entity.pdbx_description
1 polymer ?
#
loop_
_entity_poly.entity_id
_entity_poly.type
_entity_poly.pdbx_seq_one_letter_code
_entity_poly.pdbx_strand_id
1 'polypeptide(L)'
;MERSKDVCVVVAVLMLCSMMVNTASSMSMPEAENSNEELRGNLLANGLGLTPQMGYPVMTRALTKADRPIFFSLCEWGDLHPALWGFKVGNSWRTTNDISDNWNSMLSIIDLNEVYADLARPVVGMAPLLLGCDVRNLTKGTFNIISNKEVITVNQDSLGIQAKKVRMEGNSEIWAGPLSGNKVALVLLNRATVLHSITGNWDDIGIPENSVIEARDVWEHKTLKTRFVGNLTANVGPHSCKMFVLKPIA
;
A
#
# COMPACT_ATOMS: atom_id res chain seq x y z
N MET A 1 -22.13 -2.26 -19.11
CA MET A 1 -21.59 -0.89 -19.26
C MET A 1 -21.45 -0.30 -17.86
N GLU A 2 -20.42 -0.68 -17.07
CA GLU A 2 -20.12 -0.04 -15.76
C GLU A 2 -18.85 -0.55 -15.04
N ARG A 3 -18.23 -1.66 -15.44
CA ARG A 3 -16.99 -2.19 -14.82
C ARG A 3 -15.77 -1.26 -14.85
N SER A 4 -15.82 -0.13 -15.55
CA SER A 4 -14.68 0.79 -15.69
C SER A 4 -14.45 1.68 -14.47
N LYS A 5 -15.47 1.91 -13.63
CA LYS A 5 -15.37 2.87 -12.52
C LYS A 5 -14.80 2.24 -11.26
N ASP A 6 -15.10 0.96 -11.02
CA ASP A 6 -14.63 0.21 -9.85
C ASP A 6 -13.11 -0.05 -9.88
N VAL A 7 -12.52 -0.23 -11.07
CA VAL A 7 -11.10 -0.58 -11.24
C VAL A 7 -10.15 0.60 -10.92
N CYS A 8 -10.60 1.85 -11.06
CA CYS A 8 -9.78 3.03 -10.70
C CYS A 8 -9.47 3.07 -9.20
N VAL A 9 -10.35 2.55 -8.36
CA VAL A 9 -10.17 2.58 -6.90
C VAL A 9 -9.40 1.37 -6.40
N VAL A 10 -9.59 0.22 -7.05
CA VAL A 10 -8.78 -0.99 -6.82
C VAL A 10 -7.29 -0.64 -6.93
N VAL A 11 -6.88 0.19 -7.90
CA VAL A 11 -5.46 0.53 -8.03
C VAL A 11 -5.03 1.65 -7.08
N ALA A 12 -5.73 2.77 -6.99
CA ALA A 12 -5.28 3.91 -6.18
C ALA A 12 -5.10 3.59 -4.69
N VAL A 13 -5.95 2.72 -4.14
CA VAL A 13 -6.00 2.48 -2.70
C VAL A 13 -5.40 1.13 -2.30
N LEU A 14 -5.34 0.13 -3.20
CA LEU A 14 -4.52 -1.06 -2.95
C LEU A 14 -3.02 -0.77 -3.09
N MET A 15 -2.59 0.18 -3.93
CA MET A 15 -1.18 0.63 -3.99
C MET A 15 -0.65 1.10 -2.64
N LEU A 16 -1.55 1.43 -1.71
CA LEU A 16 -1.22 2.01 -0.41
C LEU A 16 -1.30 1.04 0.75
N CYS A 17 -1.91 -0.15 0.68
CA CYS A 17 -2.26 -0.80 1.96
C CYS A 17 -2.22 -2.33 2.03
N SER A 18 -2.39 -3.13 0.97
CA SER A 18 -2.76 -4.54 1.20
C SER A 18 -1.64 -5.49 1.65
N MET A 19 -0.37 -5.10 1.52
CA MET A 19 0.77 -5.84 2.07
C MET A 19 1.90 -4.85 2.35
N MET A 20 2.82 -5.18 3.25
CA MET A 20 4.04 -4.39 3.43
C MET A 20 5.21 -5.12 2.78
N VAL A 21 6.12 -4.37 2.17
CA VAL A 21 7.34 -4.92 1.54
C VAL A 21 8.58 -4.45 2.30
N ASN A 22 9.58 -5.32 2.39
CA ASN A 22 10.92 -5.04 2.86
C ASN A 22 11.96 -5.14 1.72
N THR A 23 12.78 -4.10 1.58
CA THR A 23 13.81 -3.93 0.53
C THR A 23 15.18 -4.50 0.93
N ALA A 24 15.34 -5.05 2.14
CA ALA A 24 16.62 -5.55 2.62
C ALA A 24 17.18 -6.70 1.73
N SER A 25 18.21 -6.36 0.96
CA SER A 25 19.09 -7.31 0.28
C SER A 25 20.11 -7.82 1.30
N SER A 26 20.15 -9.14 1.52
CA SER A 26 20.90 -9.87 2.56
C SER A 26 20.28 -9.83 3.97
N MET A 27 19.50 -10.87 4.26
CA MET A 27 19.01 -11.22 5.59
C MET A 27 20.16 -11.84 6.39
N SER A 28 20.73 -11.13 7.35
CA SER A 28 21.55 -11.73 8.40
C SER A 28 20.67 -12.00 9.64
N MET A 29 20.32 -13.26 9.88
CA MET A 29 19.59 -13.66 11.09
C MET A 29 20.53 -13.68 12.31
N PRO A 30 20.07 -13.30 13.51
CA PRO A 30 20.79 -13.58 14.74
C PRO A 30 20.86 -15.10 14.98
N GLU A 31 22.00 -15.59 15.47
CA GLU A 31 22.19 -16.99 15.86
C GLU A 31 21.20 -17.39 16.97
N ALA A 32 20.47 -18.48 16.77
CA ALA A 32 19.54 -19.01 17.77
C ALA A 32 20.29 -19.94 18.74
N GLU A 33 20.10 -19.76 20.05
CA GLU A 33 20.63 -20.65 21.08
C GLU A 33 20.08 -22.09 20.92
N ASN A 34 20.99 -23.07 20.84
CA ASN A 34 20.73 -24.48 20.53
C ASN A 34 19.67 -25.20 21.39
N SER A 35 19.44 -24.77 22.64
CA SER A 35 18.50 -25.44 23.56
C SER A 35 17.03 -25.24 23.19
N ASN A 36 16.71 -24.18 22.43
CA ASN A 36 15.35 -23.89 21.99
C ASN A 36 14.97 -24.58 20.67
N GLU A 37 15.93 -25.03 19.85
CA GLU A 37 15.61 -25.68 18.57
C GLU A 37 15.05 -27.09 18.74
N GLU A 38 15.52 -27.85 19.72
CA GLU A 38 15.04 -29.22 19.99
C GLU A 38 13.62 -29.22 20.58
N LEU A 39 13.35 -28.33 21.54
CA LEU A 39 11.99 -28.06 22.07
C LEU A 39 11.04 -27.58 20.98
N ARG A 40 11.48 -26.66 20.09
CA ARG A 40 10.70 -26.22 18.94
C ARG A 40 10.45 -27.35 17.94
N GLY A 41 11.45 -28.18 17.66
CA GLY A 41 11.32 -29.37 16.80
C GLY A 41 10.26 -30.33 17.34
N ASN A 42 10.25 -30.57 18.65
CA ASN A 42 9.26 -31.42 19.31
C ASN A 42 7.85 -30.81 19.32
N LEU A 43 7.71 -29.49 19.49
CA LEU A 43 6.41 -28.81 19.42
C LEU A 43 5.83 -28.79 18.00
N LEU A 44 6.68 -28.61 16.98
CA LEU A 44 6.29 -28.67 15.57
C LEU A 44 5.90 -30.10 15.15
N ALA A 45 6.67 -31.11 15.57
CA ALA A 45 6.38 -32.52 15.29
C ALA A 45 5.05 -33.00 15.92
N ASN A 46 4.64 -32.39 17.04
CA ASN A 46 3.38 -32.70 17.72
C ASN A 46 2.22 -31.76 17.33
N GLY A 47 2.39 -30.85 16.36
CA GLY A 47 1.34 -29.93 15.90
C GLY A 47 0.92 -28.84 16.90
N LEU A 48 1.55 -28.79 18.08
CA LEU A 48 1.24 -27.89 19.19
C LEU A 48 2.00 -26.55 19.12
N GLY A 49 2.93 -26.40 18.16
CA GLY A 49 3.79 -25.22 17.99
C GLY A 49 3.63 -24.46 16.68
N LEU A 50 2.49 -24.60 15.98
CA LEU A 50 2.33 -24.04 14.63
C LEU A 50 1.72 -22.64 14.63
N THR A 51 2.35 -21.68 15.31
CA THR A 51 2.01 -20.26 15.08
C THR A 51 2.79 -19.71 13.88
N PRO A 52 2.29 -18.67 13.18
CA PRO A 52 3.05 -17.96 12.14
C PRO A 52 4.48 -17.60 12.58
N GLN A 53 4.64 -17.10 13.80
CA GLN A 53 5.93 -16.69 14.37
C GLN A 53 6.91 -17.84 14.60
N MET A 54 6.43 -19.09 14.63
CA MET A 54 7.27 -20.29 14.70
C MET A 54 7.55 -20.89 13.32
N GLY A 55 6.55 -20.92 12.43
CA GLY A 55 6.64 -21.55 11.11
C GLY A 55 7.50 -20.76 10.12
N TYR A 56 7.28 -19.44 10.00
CA TYR A 56 7.98 -18.63 9.00
C TYR A 56 9.51 -18.62 9.15
N PRO A 57 10.08 -18.46 10.38
CA PRO A 57 11.53 -18.53 10.56
C PRO A 57 12.17 -19.83 10.03
N VAL A 58 11.46 -20.97 10.09
CA VAL A 58 11.98 -22.25 9.60
C VAL A 58 12.14 -22.20 8.07
N MET A 59 11.12 -21.73 7.36
CA MET A 59 11.16 -21.55 5.91
C MET A 59 12.22 -20.51 5.51
N THR A 60 12.30 -19.39 6.22
CA THR A 60 13.33 -18.35 6.02
C THR A 60 14.75 -18.94 6.04
N ARG A 61 15.05 -19.80 7.03
CA ARG A 61 16.36 -20.48 7.13
C ARG A 61 16.59 -21.44 5.97
N ALA A 62 15.56 -22.19 5.56
CA ALA A 62 15.65 -23.10 4.42
C ALA A 62 15.92 -22.35 3.10
N LEU A 63 15.22 -21.25 2.84
CA LEU A 63 15.40 -20.42 1.65
C LEU A 63 16.80 -19.78 1.62
N THR A 64 17.30 -19.29 2.75
CA THR A 64 18.63 -18.69 2.85
C THR A 64 19.74 -19.71 2.55
N LYS A 65 19.54 -20.99 2.88
CA LYS A 65 20.48 -22.09 2.59
C LYS A 65 20.48 -22.55 1.12
N ALA A 66 19.48 -22.17 0.33
CA ALA A 66 19.33 -22.63 -1.05
C ALA A 66 20.32 -21.96 -2.04
N ASP A 67 21.22 -21.09 -1.55
CA ASP A 67 22.23 -20.35 -2.33
C ASP A 67 21.63 -19.62 -3.56
N ARG A 68 20.38 -19.19 -3.43
CA ARG A 68 19.63 -18.47 -4.46
C ARG A 68 18.79 -17.39 -3.79
N PRO A 69 18.85 -16.13 -4.26
CA PRO A 69 17.93 -15.10 -3.83
C PRO A 69 16.48 -15.48 -4.20
N ILE A 70 15.63 -15.65 -3.19
CA ILE A 70 14.21 -15.97 -3.34
C ILE A 70 13.41 -14.94 -2.56
N PHE A 71 12.49 -14.25 -3.24
CA PHE A 71 11.56 -13.35 -2.58
C PHE A 71 10.55 -14.16 -1.76
N PHE A 72 10.49 -13.89 -0.45
CA PHE A 72 9.61 -14.62 0.45
C PHE A 72 8.41 -13.77 0.88
N SER A 73 7.24 -14.09 0.32
CA SER A 73 5.95 -13.46 0.67
C SER A 73 5.21 -14.33 1.68
N LEU A 74 4.96 -13.80 2.87
CA LEU A 74 4.17 -14.44 3.91
C LEU A 74 2.67 -14.28 3.61
N CYS A 75 1.90 -15.33 3.95
CA CYS A 75 0.46 -15.42 3.76
C CYS A 75 -0.19 -16.14 4.96
N GLU A 76 -0.40 -15.37 6.01
CA GLU A 76 -0.98 -15.70 7.31
C GLU A 76 -2.21 -14.84 7.62
N TRP A 77 -2.69 -14.11 6.62
CA TRP A 77 -3.92 -13.32 6.65
C TRP A 77 -3.96 -12.24 7.75
N GLY A 78 -2.81 -11.78 8.22
CA GLY A 78 -2.71 -10.81 9.32
C GLY A 78 -2.71 -11.44 10.72
N ASP A 79 -2.74 -12.78 10.83
CA ASP A 79 -2.75 -13.47 12.11
C ASP A 79 -1.48 -13.18 12.92
N LEU A 80 -1.68 -12.86 14.21
CA LEU A 80 -0.64 -12.38 15.12
C LEU A 80 0.14 -11.14 14.61
N HIS A 81 -0.49 -10.27 13.81
CA HIS A 81 0.03 -8.95 13.41
C HIS A 81 1.41 -8.99 12.73
N PRO A 82 1.54 -9.59 11.54
CA PRO A 82 2.82 -9.72 10.83
C PRO A 82 3.49 -8.39 10.49
N ALA A 83 2.77 -7.28 10.47
CA ALA A 83 3.35 -5.94 10.40
C ALA A 83 4.39 -5.64 11.50
N LEU A 84 4.30 -6.32 12.65
CA LEU A 84 5.22 -6.14 13.79
C LEU A 84 6.46 -7.04 13.74
N TRP A 85 6.48 -8.09 12.91
CA TRP A 85 7.56 -9.10 12.95
C TRP A 85 7.96 -9.70 11.60
N GLY A 86 7.10 -9.65 10.58
CA GLY A 86 7.29 -10.24 9.26
C GLY A 86 8.56 -9.75 8.55
N PHE A 87 8.93 -8.49 8.76
CA PHE A 87 10.16 -7.90 8.19
C PHE A 87 11.45 -8.63 8.58
N LYS A 88 11.43 -9.39 9.68
CA LYS A 88 12.60 -10.17 10.15
C LYS A 88 12.76 -11.49 9.40
N VAL A 89 11.70 -11.96 8.75
CA VAL A 89 11.62 -13.34 8.23
C VAL A 89 11.22 -13.41 6.76
N GLY A 90 10.70 -12.34 6.16
CA GLY A 90 10.42 -12.31 4.73
C GLY A 90 10.43 -10.91 4.13
N ASN A 91 10.15 -10.88 2.83
CA ASN A 91 10.17 -9.67 2.03
C ASN A 91 8.80 -9.01 1.93
N SER A 92 7.71 -9.74 2.12
CA SER A 92 6.38 -9.16 2.28
C SER A 92 5.48 -10.03 3.13
N TRP A 93 4.38 -9.46 3.65
CA TRP A 93 3.40 -10.21 4.43
C TRP A 93 1.99 -9.67 4.23
N ARG A 94 1.01 -10.58 4.28
CA ARG A 94 -0.40 -10.26 4.25
C ARG A 94 -0.83 -9.71 5.61
N THR A 95 -1.60 -8.63 5.58
CA THR A 95 -2.13 -7.98 6.79
C THR A 95 -3.61 -8.26 7.02
N THR A 96 -4.28 -8.88 6.04
CA THR A 96 -5.72 -9.14 6.02
C THR A 96 -6.05 -10.46 5.31
N ASN A 97 -7.31 -10.89 5.43
CA ASN A 97 -7.92 -11.94 4.60
C ASN A 97 -7.96 -11.59 3.10
N ASP A 98 -8.38 -12.56 2.29
CA ASP A 98 -8.39 -12.45 0.84
C ASP A 98 -9.36 -11.36 0.36
N ILE A 99 -8.94 -10.65 -0.69
CA ILE A 99 -9.79 -9.68 -1.38
C ILE A 99 -10.78 -10.39 -2.29
N SER A 100 -11.97 -9.84 -2.42
CA SER A 100 -12.97 -10.22 -3.42
C SER A 100 -13.22 -9.08 -4.41
N ASP A 101 -13.66 -9.40 -5.63
CA ASP A 101 -13.95 -8.42 -6.69
C ASP A 101 -15.25 -7.65 -6.42
N ASN A 102 -15.27 -6.86 -5.34
CA ASN A 102 -16.33 -5.94 -5.00
C ASN A 102 -15.83 -4.77 -4.15
N TRP A 103 -16.55 -3.66 -4.24
CA TRP A 103 -16.25 -2.39 -3.57
C TRP A 103 -16.07 -2.51 -2.04
N ASN A 104 -16.97 -3.23 -1.38
CA ASN A 104 -16.97 -3.34 0.09
C ASN A 104 -15.77 -4.15 0.58
N SER A 105 -15.41 -5.23 -0.12
CA SER A 105 -14.19 -5.99 0.18
C SER A 105 -12.95 -5.14 -0.04
N MET A 106 -12.92 -4.31 -1.08
CA MET A 106 -11.78 -3.43 -1.32
C MET A 106 -11.64 -2.39 -0.19
N LEU A 107 -12.73 -1.71 0.19
CA LEU A 107 -12.73 -0.74 1.30
C LEU A 107 -12.36 -1.37 2.65
N SER A 108 -12.86 -2.56 2.97
CA SER A 108 -12.55 -3.21 4.25
C SER A 108 -11.07 -3.55 4.36
N ILE A 109 -10.43 -3.98 3.27
CA ILE A 109 -8.99 -4.27 3.23
C ILE A 109 -8.19 -2.99 3.47
N ILE A 110 -8.63 -1.86 2.94
CA ILE A 110 -7.95 -0.56 3.12
C ILE A 110 -8.08 -0.09 4.56
N ASP A 111 -9.29 -0.13 5.12
CA ASP A 111 -9.57 0.30 6.49
C ASP A 111 -8.79 -0.56 7.51
N LEU A 112 -8.71 -1.89 7.30
CA LEU A 112 -7.94 -2.78 8.16
C LEU A 112 -6.42 -2.56 8.09
N ASN A 113 -5.93 -1.98 7.00
CA ASN A 113 -4.51 -1.72 6.80
C ASN A 113 -4.04 -0.38 7.31
N GLU A 114 -4.96 0.58 7.42
CA GLU A 114 -4.69 1.92 7.92
C GLU A 114 -3.96 1.90 9.27
N VAL A 115 -4.31 0.94 10.16
CA VAL A 115 -3.71 0.81 11.50
C VAL A 115 -2.20 0.57 11.48
N TYR A 116 -1.65 0.11 10.36
CA TYR A 116 -0.23 -0.16 10.21
C TYR A 116 0.51 0.94 9.44
N ALA A 117 -0.17 2.00 8.98
CA ALA A 117 0.46 3.07 8.20
C ALA A 117 1.62 3.75 8.95
N ASP A 118 1.55 3.87 10.29
CA ASP A 118 2.63 4.45 11.10
C ASP A 118 3.85 3.53 11.26
N LEU A 119 3.68 2.23 11.00
CA LEU A 119 4.80 1.30 10.90
C LEU A 119 5.51 1.44 9.56
N ALA A 120 4.91 2.14 8.59
CA ALA A 120 5.48 2.28 7.28
C ALA A 120 6.74 3.15 7.30
N ARG A 121 7.83 2.56 6.85
CA ARG A 121 9.18 3.13 6.79
C ARG A 121 9.81 2.71 5.46
N PRO A 122 10.92 3.32 5.00
CA PRO A 122 11.59 2.91 3.76
C PRO A 122 11.94 1.40 3.64
N VAL A 123 11.96 0.70 4.78
CA VAL A 123 12.24 -0.74 4.93
C VAL A 123 10.96 -1.59 5.07
N VAL A 124 9.80 -0.97 5.32
CA VAL A 124 8.51 -1.63 5.55
C VAL A 124 7.46 -0.74 4.93
N GLY A 125 7.08 -0.93 3.69
CA GLY A 125 6.12 0.01 3.10
C GLY A 125 5.77 -0.28 1.66
N MET A 126 4.56 0.17 1.30
CA MET A 126 3.90 0.01 0.00
C MET A 126 3.45 -1.42 -0.30
N ALA A 127 2.28 -1.52 -0.93
CA ALA A 127 1.71 -2.79 -1.32
C ALA A 127 2.37 -3.34 -2.60
N PRO A 128 2.61 -4.66 -2.70
CA PRO A 128 2.92 -5.36 -3.93
C PRO A 128 1.81 -5.17 -4.97
N LEU A 129 2.21 -4.81 -6.19
CA LEU A 129 1.31 -4.72 -7.33
C LEU A 129 1.28 -6.07 -8.07
N LEU A 130 0.57 -7.05 -7.50
CA LEU A 130 0.38 -8.36 -8.12
C LEU A 130 -0.95 -8.41 -8.87
N LEU A 131 -0.91 -8.73 -10.17
CA LEU A 131 -2.10 -8.78 -11.02
C LEU A 131 -2.88 -10.08 -10.78
N GLY A 132 -4.14 -9.95 -10.33
CA GLY A 132 -5.07 -11.08 -10.18
C GLY A 132 -5.98 -11.33 -11.39
N CYS A 133 -5.78 -10.62 -12.52
CA CYS A 133 -6.63 -10.70 -13.71
C CYS A 133 -5.96 -11.46 -14.87
N ASP A 134 -6.75 -11.94 -15.84
CA ASP A 134 -6.22 -12.58 -17.06
C ASP A 134 -5.63 -11.53 -18.02
N VAL A 135 -4.31 -11.40 -18.01
CA VAL A 135 -3.56 -10.43 -18.83
C VAL A 135 -3.67 -10.68 -20.33
N ARG A 136 -4.11 -11.87 -20.75
CA ARG A 136 -4.30 -12.22 -22.18
C ARG A 136 -5.60 -11.65 -22.73
N ASN A 137 -6.53 -11.25 -21.85
CA ASN A 137 -7.87 -10.78 -22.22
C ASN A 137 -8.24 -9.50 -21.43
N LEU A 138 -7.41 -8.47 -21.55
CA LEU A 138 -7.65 -7.19 -20.87
C LEU A 138 -8.56 -6.27 -21.69
N THR A 139 -9.49 -5.62 -21.00
CA THR A 139 -10.17 -4.45 -21.58
C THR A 139 -9.20 -3.27 -21.66
N LYS A 140 -9.42 -2.36 -22.62
CA LYS A 140 -8.62 -1.13 -22.74
C LYS A 140 -8.64 -0.29 -21.44
N GLY A 141 -9.78 -0.25 -20.75
CA GLY A 141 -9.92 0.44 -19.47
C GLY A 141 -9.03 -0.17 -18.39
N THR A 142 -9.07 -1.49 -18.22
CA THR A 142 -8.20 -2.21 -17.27
C THR A 142 -6.73 -2.01 -17.62
N PHE A 143 -6.36 -2.15 -18.90
CA PHE A 143 -4.97 -1.95 -19.34
C PHE A 143 -4.46 -0.54 -19.01
N ASN A 144 -5.24 0.51 -19.30
CA ASN A 144 -4.86 1.88 -18.99
C ASN A 144 -4.63 2.11 -17.49
N ILE A 145 -5.40 1.43 -16.64
CA ILE A 145 -5.25 1.52 -15.19
C ILE A 145 -3.97 0.81 -14.73
N ILE A 146 -3.77 -0.45 -15.10
CA ILE A 146 -2.61 -1.23 -14.63
C ILE A 146 -1.29 -0.80 -15.25
N SER A 147 -1.31 -0.09 -16.39
CA SER A 147 -0.12 0.41 -17.09
C SER A 147 0.18 1.88 -16.82
N ASN A 148 -0.55 2.54 -15.92
CA ASN A 148 -0.32 3.94 -15.58
C ASN A 148 1.02 4.11 -14.86
N LYS A 149 2.04 4.54 -15.62
CA LYS A 149 3.42 4.72 -15.14
C LYS A 149 3.55 5.71 -13.98
N GLU A 150 2.67 6.71 -13.91
CA GLU A 150 2.74 7.73 -12.86
C GLU A 150 2.29 7.16 -11.52
N VAL A 151 1.19 6.39 -11.52
CA VAL A 151 0.72 5.71 -10.32
C VAL A 151 1.73 4.64 -9.87
N ILE A 152 2.29 3.88 -10.81
CA ILE A 152 3.38 2.93 -10.53
C ILE A 152 4.59 3.64 -9.93
N THR A 153 4.97 4.82 -10.45
CA THR A 153 6.11 5.60 -9.92
C THR A 153 5.87 6.05 -8.48
N VAL A 154 4.62 6.37 -8.11
CA VAL A 154 4.28 6.68 -6.72
C VAL A 154 4.45 5.45 -5.82
N ASN A 155 4.01 4.27 -6.26
CA ASN A 155 4.19 3.04 -5.49
C ASN A 155 5.66 2.58 -5.41
N GLN A 156 6.46 2.89 -6.43
CA GLN A 156 7.89 2.56 -6.51
C GLN A 156 8.79 3.74 -6.07
N ASP A 157 8.24 4.72 -5.36
CA ASP A 157 9.01 5.88 -4.91
C ASP A 157 10.11 5.45 -3.93
N SER A 158 11.31 6.02 -4.12
CA SER A 158 12.50 5.65 -3.34
C SER A 158 12.41 5.95 -1.84
N LEU A 159 11.49 6.81 -1.38
CA LEU A 159 11.24 6.97 0.05
C LEU A 159 10.58 5.73 0.65
N GLY A 160 9.80 4.97 -0.12
CA GLY A 160 9.12 3.77 0.35
C GLY A 160 8.17 4.01 1.52
N ILE A 161 7.64 5.24 1.68
CA ILE A 161 6.73 5.59 2.77
C ILE A 161 5.29 5.41 2.28
N GLN A 162 4.51 4.64 3.03
CA GLN A 162 3.10 4.43 2.77
C GLN A 162 2.29 5.71 3.00
N ALA A 163 1.34 6.02 2.13
CA ALA A 163 0.38 7.08 2.40
C ALA A 163 -0.60 6.63 3.49
N LYS A 164 -1.05 7.59 4.30
CA LYS A 164 -2.02 7.38 5.38
C LYS A 164 -3.29 8.14 5.11
N LYS A 165 -4.40 7.68 5.68
CA LYS A 165 -5.64 8.46 5.75
C LYS A 165 -5.38 9.62 6.71
N VAL A 166 -5.44 10.84 6.21
CA VAL A 166 -5.18 12.05 7.01
C VAL A 166 -6.48 12.66 7.53
N ARG A 167 -7.59 12.44 6.82
CA ARG A 167 -8.91 12.98 7.17
C ARG A 167 -10.02 12.13 6.56
N MET A 168 -11.12 12.02 7.28
CA MET A 168 -12.36 11.39 6.83
C MET A 168 -13.55 12.25 7.24
N GLU A 169 -14.38 12.62 6.29
CA GLU A 169 -15.59 13.43 6.48
C GLU A 169 -16.77 12.74 5.81
N GLY A 170 -17.54 11.98 6.61
CA GLY A 170 -18.62 11.14 6.10
C GLY A 170 -18.08 10.10 5.10
N ASN A 171 -18.46 10.23 3.84
CA ASN A 171 -18.03 9.33 2.76
C ASN A 171 -16.81 9.85 1.98
N SER A 172 -16.22 10.97 2.39
CA SER A 172 -15.05 11.55 1.72
C SER A 172 -13.81 11.24 2.54
N GLU A 173 -12.79 10.65 1.90
CA GLU A 173 -11.51 10.39 2.53
C GLU A 173 -10.38 11.11 1.81
N ILE A 174 -9.43 11.58 2.59
CA ILE A 174 -8.22 12.23 2.12
C ILE A 174 -7.05 11.39 2.61
N TRP A 175 -6.25 10.92 1.66
CA TRP A 175 -5.04 10.16 1.92
C TRP A 175 -3.84 10.93 1.41
N ALA A 176 -2.77 10.95 2.19
CA ALA A 176 -1.53 11.60 1.78
C ALA A 176 -0.29 10.85 2.26
N GLY A 177 0.77 10.92 1.47
CA GLY A 177 2.06 10.33 1.79
C GLY A 177 3.21 11.12 1.16
N PRO A 178 4.34 11.31 1.86
CA PRO A 178 5.50 11.98 1.31
C PRO A 178 6.14 11.13 0.21
N LEU A 179 6.65 11.80 -0.83
CA LEU A 179 7.40 11.20 -1.92
C LEU A 179 8.78 11.86 -2.02
N SER A 180 9.71 11.18 -2.69
CA SER A 180 11.05 11.68 -2.95
C SER A 180 11.04 13.06 -3.63
N GLY A 181 12.04 13.88 -3.33
CA GLY A 181 12.16 15.23 -3.90
C GLY A 181 11.14 16.23 -3.36
N ASN A 182 10.75 16.09 -2.08
CA ASN A 182 9.83 16.98 -1.38
C ASN A 182 8.43 17.08 -2.03
N LYS A 183 8.00 15.99 -2.67
CA LYS A 183 6.66 15.87 -3.27
C LYS A 183 5.72 15.19 -2.27
N VAL A 184 4.42 15.33 -2.50
CA VAL A 184 3.38 14.63 -1.72
C VAL A 184 2.41 13.94 -2.68
N ALA A 185 2.11 12.67 -2.45
CA ALA A 185 0.98 12.00 -3.07
C ALA A 185 -0.30 12.39 -2.32
N LEU A 186 -1.32 12.83 -3.03
CA LEU A 186 -2.65 13.12 -2.50
C LEU A 186 -3.68 12.25 -3.21
N VAL A 187 -4.50 11.52 -2.47
CA VAL A 187 -5.66 10.79 -2.98
C VAL A 187 -6.92 11.31 -2.31
N LEU A 188 -7.90 11.70 -3.12
CA LEU A 188 -9.24 12.09 -2.69
C LEU A 188 -10.19 10.98 -3.09
N LEU A 189 -10.71 10.23 -2.10
CA LEU A 189 -11.56 9.08 -2.31
C LEU A 189 -13.00 9.39 -1.93
N ASN A 190 -13.91 9.12 -2.85
CA ASN A 190 -15.35 9.24 -2.62
C ASN A 190 -15.97 7.84 -2.43
N ARG A 191 -16.35 7.52 -1.20
CA ARG A 191 -17.07 6.30 -0.81
C ARG A 191 -18.58 6.36 -1.08
N ALA A 192 -19.11 7.52 -1.48
CA ALA A 192 -20.54 7.68 -1.76
C ALA A 192 -20.92 7.24 -3.18
N THR A 193 -22.20 6.99 -3.38
CA THR A 193 -22.82 6.69 -4.68
C THR A 193 -23.22 7.94 -5.46
N VAL A 194 -22.84 9.12 -4.98
CA VAL A 194 -23.10 10.42 -5.62
C VAL A 194 -21.81 11.23 -5.78
N LEU A 195 -21.79 12.17 -6.73
CA LEU A 195 -20.67 13.10 -6.93
C LEU A 195 -20.43 13.92 -5.66
N HIS A 196 -19.19 14.00 -5.19
CA HIS A 196 -18.79 14.82 -4.05
C HIS A 196 -17.62 15.74 -4.41
N SER A 197 -17.62 16.93 -3.83
CA SER A 197 -16.46 17.81 -3.84
C SER A 197 -15.63 17.53 -2.60
N ILE A 198 -14.36 17.17 -2.78
CA ILE A 198 -13.45 16.81 -1.69
C ILE A 198 -12.26 17.76 -1.73
N THR A 199 -11.87 18.26 -0.55
CA THR A 199 -10.76 19.20 -0.38
C THR A 199 -9.65 18.56 0.43
N GLY A 200 -8.44 18.56 -0.13
CA GLY A 200 -7.21 18.28 0.63
C GLY A 200 -6.57 19.59 1.08
N ASN A 201 -6.53 19.85 2.37
CA ASN A 201 -5.89 21.04 2.94
C ASN A 201 -4.42 20.78 3.25
N TRP A 202 -3.59 21.82 3.22
CA TRP A 202 -2.13 21.69 3.34
C TRP A 202 -1.69 21.27 4.74
N ASP A 203 -2.40 21.77 5.76
CA ASP A 203 -2.24 21.39 7.16
C ASP A 203 -2.46 19.89 7.39
N ASP A 204 -3.46 19.29 6.74
CA ASP A 204 -3.78 17.86 6.82
C ASP A 204 -2.68 16.98 6.23
N ILE A 205 -2.02 17.45 5.17
CA ILE A 205 -1.12 16.63 4.34
C ILE A 205 0.37 16.94 4.57
N GLY A 206 0.69 17.75 5.58
CA GLY A 206 2.06 18.06 5.97
C GLY A 206 2.79 19.02 5.02
N ILE A 207 2.04 19.85 4.29
CA ILE A 207 2.59 20.94 3.47
C ILE A 207 2.43 22.26 4.25
N PRO A 208 3.43 23.15 4.31
CA PRO A 208 3.26 24.46 4.95
C PRO A 208 2.17 25.27 4.23
N GLU A 209 1.25 25.90 4.97
CA GLU A 209 0.04 26.56 4.43
C GLU A 209 0.31 27.56 3.29
N ASN A 210 1.40 28.33 3.40
CA ASN A 210 1.77 29.35 2.42
C ASN A 210 2.53 28.80 1.20
N SER A 211 2.72 27.49 1.10
CA SER A 211 3.44 26.87 -0.02
C SER A 211 2.62 26.96 -1.30
N VAL A 212 3.25 27.43 -2.37
CA VAL A 212 2.67 27.41 -3.72
C VAL A 212 2.94 26.04 -4.35
N ILE A 213 1.88 25.33 -4.70
CA ILE A 213 1.95 23.95 -5.20
C ILE A 213 1.58 23.88 -6.68
N GLU A 214 2.40 23.13 -7.43
CA GLU A 214 2.03 22.54 -8.70
C GLU A 214 1.40 21.17 -8.46
N ALA A 215 0.18 20.96 -8.97
CA ALA A 215 -0.52 19.67 -8.87
C ALA A 215 -0.54 18.97 -10.22
N ARG A 216 -0.12 17.70 -10.25
CA ARG A 216 -0.22 16.82 -11.42
C ARG A 216 -1.29 15.76 -11.19
N ASP A 217 -2.35 15.79 -11.98
CA ASP A 217 -3.36 14.71 -12.02
C ASP A 217 -2.77 13.52 -12.77
N VAL A 218 -2.53 12.43 -12.04
CA VAL A 218 -1.86 11.23 -12.58
C VAL A 218 -2.78 10.38 -13.44
N TRP A 219 -4.10 10.53 -13.32
CA TRP A 219 -5.07 9.82 -14.15
C TRP A 219 -5.29 10.53 -15.48
N GLU A 220 -5.22 11.87 -15.48
CA GLU A 220 -5.30 12.70 -16.69
C GLU A 220 -3.93 12.94 -17.36
N HIS A 221 -2.84 12.48 -16.74
CA HIS A 221 -1.46 12.70 -17.18
C HIS A 221 -1.10 14.17 -17.39
N LYS A 222 -1.69 15.05 -16.57
CA LYS A 222 -1.70 16.49 -16.82
C LYS A 222 -1.36 17.28 -15.56
N THR A 223 -0.42 18.21 -15.72
CA THR A 223 -0.18 19.26 -14.73
C THR A 223 -1.28 20.31 -14.84
N LEU A 224 -1.93 20.59 -13.71
CA LEU A 224 -2.97 21.61 -13.63
C LEU A 224 -2.34 22.99 -13.84
N LYS A 225 -3.02 23.84 -14.63
CA LYS A 225 -2.52 25.19 -14.95
C LYS A 225 -2.54 26.12 -13.74
N THR A 226 -3.49 25.90 -12.84
CA THR A 226 -3.66 26.68 -11.62
C THR A 226 -2.57 26.32 -10.61
N ARG A 227 -2.05 27.34 -9.91
CA ARG A 227 -1.21 27.16 -8.73
C ARG A 227 -2.09 27.14 -7.49
N PHE A 228 -1.81 26.22 -6.57
CA PHE A 228 -2.63 26.01 -5.39
C PHE A 228 -1.89 26.50 -4.14
N VAL A 229 -2.62 27.14 -3.22
CA VAL A 229 -2.13 27.62 -1.93
C VAL A 229 -3.18 27.28 -0.89
N GLY A 230 -2.77 26.76 0.27
CA GLY A 230 -3.63 26.33 1.36
C GLY A 230 -4.41 25.03 1.14
N ASN A 231 -4.94 24.78 -0.07
CA ASN A 231 -5.70 23.57 -0.37
C ASN A 231 -5.83 23.26 -1.88
N LEU A 232 -6.34 22.06 -2.18
CA LEU A 232 -6.84 21.66 -3.49
C LEU A 232 -8.18 20.95 -3.34
N THR A 233 -9.19 21.46 -4.05
CA THR A 233 -10.52 20.86 -4.13
C THR A 233 -10.75 20.22 -5.49
N ALA A 234 -11.33 19.01 -5.52
CA ALA A 234 -11.72 18.35 -6.75
C ALA A 234 -13.10 17.68 -6.63
N ASN A 235 -13.84 17.67 -7.74
CA ASN A 235 -15.07 16.90 -7.86
C ASN A 235 -14.72 15.43 -8.16
N VAL A 236 -15.12 14.53 -7.28
CA VAL A 236 -14.83 13.10 -7.35
C VAL A 236 -16.12 12.34 -7.57
N GLY A 237 -16.16 11.56 -8.67
CA GLY A 237 -17.31 10.74 -9.05
C GLY A 237 -17.69 9.70 -7.97
N PRO A 238 -18.89 9.13 -8.05
CA PRO A 238 -19.32 8.09 -7.12
C PRO A 238 -18.40 6.88 -7.19
N HIS A 239 -18.05 6.33 -6.02
CA HIS A 239 -17.11 5.20 -5.89
C HIS A 239 -15.83 5.38 -6.71
N SER A 240 -15.25 6.57 -6.65
CA SER A 240 -14.11 6.95 -7.47
C SER A 240 -13.08 7.71 -6.64
N CYS A 241 -11.91 7.93 -7.24
CA CYS A 241 -10.88 8.75 -6.63
C CYS A 241 -10.26 9.71 -7.64
N LYS A 242 -9.66 10.77 -7.11
CA LYS A 242 -8.68 11.59 -7.81
C LYS A 242 -7.34 11.42 -7.11
N MET A 243 -6.27 11.38 -7.89
CA MET A 243 -4.91 11.25 -7.37
C MET A 243 -4.04 12.33 -7.98
N PHE A 244 -3.29 13.01 -7.11
CA PHE A 244 -2.39 14.08 -7.49
C PHE A 244 -1.00 13.83 -6.93
N VAL A 245 0.01 14.20 -7.71
CA VAL A 245 1.36 14.44 -7.18
C VAL A 245 1.53 15.94 -7.02
N LEU A 246 1.70 16.36 -5.78
CA LEU A 246 1.89 17.75 -5.37
C LEU A 246 3.37 18.05 -5.27
N LYS A 247 3.81 19.13 -5.93
CA LYS A 247 5.18 19.59 -5.92
C LYS A 247 5.23 21.05 -5.46
N PRO A 248 5.89 21.36 -4.34
CA PRO A 248 6.18 22.73 -3.96
C PRO A 248 7.03 23.42 -5.03
N ILE A 249 6.62 24.64 -5.38
CA ILE A 249 7.37 25.57 -6.20
C ILE A 249 8.02 26.52 -5.22
N ALA A 250 9.35 26.48 -5.14
CA ALA A 250 10.13 27.42 -4.34
C ALA A 250 9.85 28.87 -4.75
#